data_AF-M3GPL3-F1
#
_entry.id   AF-M3GPL3-F1
#
_cell.length_a   1.000
_cell.length_b   1.000
_cell.length_c   1.000
_cell.angle_alpha   90.00
_cell.angle_beta   90.00
_cell.angle_gamma   90.00
#
_symmetry.space_group_name_H-M   'P 1'
#
loop_
_entity.id
_entity.type
_entity.pdbx_description
1 polymer ?
#
loop_
_entity_poly.entity_id
_entity_poly.type
_entity_poly.pdbx_seq_one_letter_code
_entity_poly.pdbx_strand_id
1 'polypeptide(L)'
;METLLLNSNFEINSSLGKNNSETVTLLIPEKTWIHFSEKDRKNLSKKIPELLKIYGKYLSTTKRLGKNAGRTLYQPSPRKHKMKRVNVRVNTASWTLFGAL
;
A
#
# COMPACT_ATOMS: atom_id res chain seq x y z
N MET A 1 -35.53 -13.16 19.00
CA MET A 1 -35.09 -12.73 17.66
C MET A 1 -34.39 -11.39 17.83
N GLU A 2 -33.07 -11.37 17.74
CA GLU A 2 -32.30 -10.12 17.80
C GLU A 2 -32.27 -9.51 16.40
N THR A 3 -32.83 -8.32 16.25
CA THR A 3 -32.86 -7.58 14.99
C THR A 3 -31.68 -6.61 14.97
N LEU A 4 -30.71 -6.86 14.08
CA LEU A 4 -29.65 -5.91 13.77
C LEU A 4 -30.25 -4.78 12.90
N LEU A 5 -30.53 -3.64 13.53
CA LEU A 5 -30.94 -2.42 12.84
C LEU A 5 -29.69 -1.73 12.26
N LEU A 6 -29.42 -1.94 10.97
CA LEU A 6 -28.34 -1.25 10.26
C LEU A 6 -28.86 0.09 9.76
N ASN A 7 -28.50 1.16 10.46
CA ASN A 7 -28.87 2.52 10.10
C ASN A 7 -28.03 2.99 8.91
N SER A 8 -28.65 3.11 7.73
CA SER A 8 -27.99 3.45 6.44
C SER A 8 -27.50 4.89 6.34
N ASN A 9 -27.84 5.74 7.31
CA ASN A 9 -27.60 7.18 7.26
C ASN A 9 -26.28 7.60 7.95
N PHE A 10 -25.48 6.64 8.41
CA PHE A 10 -24.15 6.92 8.96
C PHE A 10 -23.12 6.98 7.83
N GLU A 11 -22.88 8.18 7.29
CA GLU A 11 -21.69 8.43 6.48
C GLU A 11 -20.45 8.33 7.38
N ILE A 12 -19.55 7.38 7.04
CA ILE A 12 -18.28 7.22 7.72
C ILE A 12 -17.37 8.39 7.30
N ASN A 13 -17.41 9.46 8.08
CA ASN A 13 -16.52 10.60 7.93
C ASN A 13 -15.13 10.25 8.49
N SER A 14 -14.31 9.59 7.67
CA SER A 14 -12.93 9.27 8.00
C SER A 14 -11.95 10.17 7.26
N SER A 15 -10.90 10.63 7.96
CA SER A 15 -9.77 11.29 7.33
C SER A 15 -9.08 10.39 6.28
N LEU A 16 -9.22 9.07 6.40
CA LEU A 16 -8.76 8.07 5.43
C LEU A 16 -9.62 8.05 4.16
N GLY A 17 -10.89 8.45 4.26
CA GLY A 17 -11.85 8.54 3.16
C GLY A 17 -11.64 9.75 2.25
N LYS A 18 -10.71 10.67 2.59
CA LYS A 18 -10.33 11.74 1.65
C LYS A 18 -9.71 11.11 0.41
N ASN A 19 -10.30 11.40 -0.76
CA ASN A 19 -9.84 11.01 -2.10
C ASN A 19 -8.49 11.66 -2.51
N ASN A 20 -7.69 12.08 -1.55
CA ASN A 20 -6.38 12.66 -1.79
C ASN A 20 -5.43 11.54 -2.19
N SER A 21 -5.00 11.57 -3.45
CA SER A 21 -3.97 10.70 -3.98
C SER A 21 -2.59 11.34 -3.75
N GLU A 22 -1.69 10.63 -3.07
CA GLU A 22 -0.30 11.03 -2.92
C GLU A 22 0.61 10.14 -3.78
N THR A 23 1.74 10.71 -4.21
CA THR A 23 2.80 9.94 -4.87
C THR A 23 3.76 9.44 -3.81
N VAL A 24 3.95 8.14 -3.77
CA VAL A 24 4.78 7.45 -2.78
C VAL A 24 5.88 6.67 -3.50
N THR A 25 7.05 6.59 -2.88
CA THR A 25 8.17 5.82 -3.43
C THR A 25 8.29 4.49 -2.70
N LEU A 26 8.23 3.40 -3.48
CA LEU A 26 8.51 2.04 -3.03
C LEU A 26 9.90 1.62 -3.48
N LEU A 27 10.61 0.90 -2.60
CA LEU A 27 11.91 0.31 -2.90
C LEU A 27 11.73 -1.19 -3.11
N ILE A 28 12.10 -1.67 -4.30
CA ILE A 28 12.00 -3.09 -4.65
C ILE A 28 13.42 -3.64 -4.80
N PRO A 29 13.77 -4.76 -4.13
CA PRO A 29 15.05 -5.42 -4.34
C PRO A 29 15.27 -5.78 -5.80
N GLU A 30 16.47 -5.53 -6.33
CA GLU A 30 16.79 -5.79 -7.74
C GLU A 30 16.56 -7.26 -8.13
N LYS A 31 16.79 -8.20 -7.19
CA LYS A 31 16.46 -9.62 -7.36
C LYS A 31 14.99 -9.84 -7.74
N THR A 32 14.07 -9.18 -7.03
CA THR A 32 12.62 -9.28 -7.29
C THR A 32 12.26 -8.54 -8.57
N TRP A 33 12.94 -7.41 -8.83
CA TRP A 33 12.75 -6.61 -10.04
C TRP A 33 13.06 -7.38 -11.33
N ILE A 34 14.13 -8.19 -11.31
CA ILE A 34 14.59 -8.98 -12.47
C ILE A 34 13.52 -10.00 -12.89
N HIS A 35 12.77 -10.57 -11.95
CA HIS A 35 11.72 -11.56 -12.24
C HIS A 35 10.50 -10.98 -12.97
N PHE A 36 10.29 -9.65 -12.96
CA PHE A 36 9.20 -9.04 -13.73
C PHE A 36 9.57 -8.91 -15.21
N SER A 37 8.61 -9.22 -16.08
CA SER A 37 8.68 -8.89 -17.50
C SER A 37 8.75 -7.37 -17.71
N GLU A 38 9.29 -6.88 -18.82
CA GLU A 38 9.31 -5.44 -19.10
C GLU A 38 7.92 -4.81 -19.11
N LYS A 39 6.93 -5.55 -19.62
CA LYS A 39 5.52 -5.11 -19.62
C LYS A 39 5.00 -4.95 -18.20
N ASP A 40 5.30 -5.90 -17.32
CA ASP A 40 4.88 -5.83 -15.92
C ASP A 40 5.61 -4.73 -15.16
N ARG A 41 6.90 -4.50 -15.42
CA ARG A 41 7.65 -3.39 -14.79
C ARG A 41 7.03 -2.04 -15.10
N LYS A 42 6.61 -1.80 -16.36
CA LYS A 42 5.93 -0.56 -16.77
C LYS A 42 4.55 -0.41 -16.11
N ASN A 43 3.82 -1.52 -15.98
CA ASN A 43 2.47 -1.52 -15.42
C ASN A 43 2.42 -1.68 -13.89
N LEU A 44 3.54 -1.99 -13.24
CA LEU A 44 3.58 -2.30 -11.81
C LEU A 44 3.05 -1.13 -10.96
N SER A 45 3.48 0.09 -11.27
CA SER A 45 2.99 1.29 -10.58
C SER A 45 1.46 1.43 -10.67
N LYS A 46 0.85 1.04 -11.80
CA LYS A 46 -0.60 1.06 -11.97
C LYS A 46 -1.31 -0.10 -11.26
N LYS A 47 -0.67 -1.27 -11.18
CA LYS A 47 -1.21 -2.47 -10.52
C LYS A 47 -1.14 -2.40 -8.98
N ILE A 48 -0.17 -1.69 -8.41
CA ILE A 48 0.02 -1.64 -6.95
C ILE A 48 -1.23 -1.16 -6.18
N PRO A 49 -1.92 -0.07 -6.57
CA PRO A 49 -3.15 0.35 -5.91
C PRO A 49 -4.25 -0.74 -5.91
N GLU A 50 -4.35 -1.51 -6.98
CA GLU A 50 -5.32 -2.61 -7.12
C GLU A 50 -4.94 -3.78 -6.22
N LEU A 51 -3.66 -4.16 -6.21
CA LEU A 51 -3.12 -5.19 -5.32
C LEU A 51 -3.33 -4.83 -3.84
N LEU A 52 -3.21 -3.55 -3.48
CA LEU A 52 -3.49 -3.10 -2.11
C LEU A 52 -4.95 -3.27 -1.71
N LYS A 53 -5.89 -3.10 -2.65
CA LYS A 53 -7.30 -3.36 -2.39
C LYS A 53 -7.56 -4.85 -2.18
N ILE A 54 -6.97 -5.69 -3.04
CA ILE A 54 -7.15 -7.15 -3.01
C ILE A 54 -6.52 -7.74 -1.74
N TYR A 55 -5.28 -7.37 -1.43
CA TYR A 55 -4.50 -7.96 -0.35
C TYR A 55 -4.56 -7.17 0.95
N GLY A 56 -5.34 -6.09 1.04
CA GLY A 56 -5.38 -5.22 2.22
C GLY A 56 -5.68 -5.96 3.52
N LYS A 57 -6.59 -6.94 3.50
CA LYS A 57 -6.92 -7.80 4.66
C LYS A 57 -5.73 -8.65 5.12
N TYR A 58 -4.91 -9.12 4.20
CA TYR A 58 -3.71 -9.89 4.52
C TYR A 58 -2.61 -8.98 5.07
N LEU A 59 -2.44 -7.79 4.48
CA LEU A 59 -1.45 -6.81 4.94
C LEU A 59 -1.76 -6.34 6.36
N SER A 60 -3.05 -6.18 6.71
CA SER A 60 -3.45 -5.77 8.06
C SER A 60 -3.15 -6.79 9.16
N THR A 61 -2.93 -8.07 8.82
CA THR A 61 -2.59 -9.13 9.79
C THR A 61 -1.09 -9.42 9.84
N THR A 62 -0.29 -8.83 8.95
CA THR A 62 1.16 -9.04 8.89
C THR A 62 1.88 -8.15 9.92
N LYS A 63 3.03 -8.61 10.44
CA LYS A 63 3.86 -7.80 11.37
C LYS A 63 4.30 -6.50 10.70
N ARG A 64 4.14 -5.38 11.42
CA ARG A 64 4.47 -4.03 10.96
C ARG A 64 6.00 -3.81 10.91
N LEU A 65 6.54 -3.34 9.78
CA LEU A 65 7.91 -2.90 9.52
C LEU A 65 8.16 -1.54 10.17
N GLY A 66 7.12 -0.70 10.33
CA GLY A 66 7.24 0.63 10.94
C GLY A 66 6.05 1.07 11.77
N LYS A 67 6.27 2.05 12.65
CA LYS A 67 5.17 2.67 13.43
C LYS A 67 4.28 3.60 12.57
N ASN A 68 4.83 4.20 11.51
CA ASN A 68 4.17 5.24 10.70
C ASN A 68 4.35 5.05 9.17
N ALA A 69 3.29 5.34 8.41
CA ALA A 69 3.30 5.44 6.94
C ALA A 69 3.76 6.84 6.48
N GLY A 70 5.06 7.13 6.50
CA GLY A 70 5.58 8.37 5.91
C GLY A 70 5.42 8.40 4.38
N ARG A 71 5.72 9.52 3.71
CA ARG A 71 5.70 9.63 2.22
C ARG A 71 6.75 8.77 1.52
N THR A 72 7.77 8.34 2.26
CA THR A 72 8.82 7.43 1.81
C THR A 72 9.01 6.38 2.89
N LEU A 73 8.67 5.13 2.58
CA LEU A 73 9.02 4.01 3.44
C LEU A 73 10.45 3.59 3.07
N TYR A 74 11.42 4.08 3.84
CA TYR A 74 12.74 3.49 3.85
C TYR A 74 12.59 2.10 4.48
N GLN A 75 12.45 1.07 3.65
CA GLN A 75 12.66 -0.28 4.15
C GLN A 75 14.15 -0.40 4.48
N PRO A 76 14.54 -0.57 5.76
CA PRO A 76 15.93 -0.81 6.09
C PRO A 76 16.32 -2.13 5.43
N SER A 77 17.06 -2.05 4.33
CA SER A 77 17.64 -3.23 3.70
C SER A 77 18.70 -3.77 4.64
N PRO A 78 18.56 -5.01 5.16
CA PRO A 78 19.57 -5.60 6.04
C PRO A 78 20.92 -5.83 5.33
N ARG A 79 20.95 -5.75 4.00
CA ARG A 79 22.13 -6.02 3.16
C ARG A 79 22.36 -4.91 2.14
N LYS A 80 23.59 -4.83 1.61
CA LYS A 80 24.02 -4.00 0.45
C LYS A 80 23.38 -4.43 -0.89
N HIS A 81 22.10 -4.80 -0.90
CA HIS A 81 21.41 -5.13 -2.15
C HIS A 81 20.96 -3.85 -2.85
N LYS A 82 21.21 -3.79 -4.15
CA LYS A 82 20.71 -2.71 -5.00
C LYS A 82 19.18 -2.71 -4.97
N MET A 83 18.61 -1.52 -4.75
CA MET A 83 17.17 -1.28 -4.70
C MET A 83 16.74 -0.48 -5.93
N LYS A 84 15.56 -0.79 -6.47
CA LYS A 84 14.91 0.00 -7.52
C LYS A 84 13.80 0.85 -6.92
N ARG A 85 13.82 2.14 -7.26
CA ARG A 85 12.79 3.10 -6.85
C ARG A 85 11.62 3.02 -7.83
N VAL A 86 10.42 2.81 -7.29
CA VAL A 86 9.17 2.83 -8.04
C VAL A 86 8.25 3.86 -7.42
N ASN A 87 7.85 4.85 -8.21
CA ASN A 87 6.88 5.85 -7.77
C ASN A 87 5.47 5.37 -8.11
N VAL A 88 4.58 5.45 -7.13
CA VAL A 88 3.21 4.96 -7.23
C VAL A 88 2.27 6.05 -6.76
N ARG A 89 1.15 6.23 -7.47
CA ARG A 89 0.08 7.11 -7.02
C ARG A 89 -0.96 6.27 -6.28
N VAL A 90 -1.12 6.52 -4.99
CA VAL A 90 -2.04 5.78 -4.11
C VAL A 90 -2.93 6.77 -3.37
N ASN A 91 -4.16 6.37 -3.04
CA ASN A 91 -4.97 7.14 -2.12
C ASN A 91 -4.43 7.00 -0.69
N THR A 92 -4.83 7.92 0.18
CA THR A 92 -4.38 7.95 1.58
C THR A 92 -4.75 6.64 2.31
N ALA A 93 -5.96 6.10 2.10
CA ALA A 93 -6.40 4.84 2.70
C ALA A 93 -5.50 3.65 2.34
N SER A 94 -5.27 3.39 1.04
CA SER A 94 -4.40 2.31 0.58
C SER A 94 -2.95 2.53 0.97
N TRP A 95 -2.50 3.79 1.08
CA TRP A 95 -1.15 4.08 1.57
C TRP A 95 -0.98 3.79 3.05
N THR A 96 -2.03 3.98 3.84
CA THR A 96 -1.99 3.68 5.28
C THR A 96 -1.77 2.18 5.53
N LEU A 97 -2.26 1.31 4.64
CA LEU A 97 -1.95 -0.12 4.65
C LEU A 97 -0.45 -0.42 4.47
N PHE A 98 0.28 0.46 3.78
CA PHE A 98 1.72 0.29 3.55
C PHE A 98 2.59 0.71 4.73
N GLY A 99 2.19 1.67 5.59
CA GLY A 99 2.88 1.87 6.87
C GLY A 99 2.32 1.04 8.02
N ALA A 100 1.33 0.19 7.71
CA ALA A 100 1.05 -1.00 8.50
C ALA A 100 1.93 -2.18 8.08
N LEU A 101 2.57 -2.13 6.89
CA LEU A 101 3.58 -3.11 6.54
C LEU A 101 4.82 -2.93 7.35
#